data_AF-A0AAW3MYB2-F1
#
_entry.id   AF-A0AAW3MYB2-F1
#
_cell.length_a   1.000
_cell.length_b   1.000
_cell.length_c   1.000
_cell.angle_alpha   90.00
_cell.angle_beta   90.00
_cell.angle_gamma   90.00
#
_symmetry.space_group_name_H-M   'P 1'
#
loop_
_entity.id
_entity.type
_entity.pdbx_description
1 polymer ?
#
loop_
_entity_poly.entity_id
_entity_poly.type
_entity_poly.pdbx_seq_one_letter_code
_entity_poly.pdbx_strand_id
1 'polypeptide(L)'
;MIETKSIGDCEREGRAAFRNYGVTGQTKHSYQEGSVQKVGFLMGFSDEKFRASERALDEAVAYHNLTVRDAEKDRAWAERLATALQA
;
A
#
# COMPACT_ATOMS: atom_id res chain seq x y z
N MET A 1 -23.98 23.61 -18.62
CA MET A 1 -24.53 22.84 -17.49
C MET A 1 -23.36 22.44 -16.60
N ILE A 2 -23.32 22.91 -15.35
CA ILE A 2 -22.31 22.45 -14.39
C ILE A 2 -22.81 21.08 -13.94
N GLU A 3 -22.27 20.00 -14.50
CA GLU A 3 -22.52 18.66 -13.99
C GLU A 3 -22.01 18.61 -12.55
N THR A 4 -22.92 18.62 -11.59
CA THR A 4 -22.61 18.34 -10.20
C THR A 4 -22.21 16.88 -10.10
N LYS A 5 -20.92 16.58 -10.26
CA LYS A 5 -20.36 15.26 -9.99
C LYS A 5 -20.77 14.83 -8.59
N SER A 6 -21.24 13.59 -8.48
CA SER A 6 -21.61 13.03 -7.18
C SER A 6 -20.34 12.78 -6.35
N ILE A 7 -20.50 12.71 -5.02
CA ILE A 7 -19.38 12.41 -4.12
C ILE A 7 -18.74 11.05 -4.46
N GLY A 8 -19.54 10.06 -4.83
CA GLY A 8 -19.06 8.73 -5.23
C GLY A 8 -18.27 8.72 -6.55
N ASP A 9 -18.51 9.68 -7.45
CA ASP A 9 -17.68 9.86 -8.65
C ASP A 9 -16.32 10.41 -8.27
N CYS A 10 -16.30 11.40 -7.37
CA CYS A 10 -15.07 12.01 -6.88
C CYS A 10 -14.23 10.99 -6.09
N GLU A 11 -14.85 10.12 -5.30
CA GLU A 11 -14.16 9.00 -4.64
C GLU A 11 -13.54 8.01 -5.64
N ARG A 12 -14.24 7.67 -6.73
CA ARG A 12 -13.68 6.82 -7.79
C ARG A 12 -12.46 7.48 -8.43
N GLU A 13 -12.54 8.79 -8.67
CA GLU A 13 -11.40 9.56 -9.18
C GLU A 13 -10.23 9.57 -8.18
N GLY A 14 -10.50 9.72 -6.89
CA GLY A 14 -9.49 9.66 -5.82
C GLY A 14 -8.73 8.34 -5.80
N ARG A 15 -9.47 7.22 -5.86
CA ARG A 15 -8.87 5.87 -5.95
C ARG A 15 -8.01 5.71 -7.20
N ALA A 16 -8.54 6.14 -8.36
CA ALA A 16 -7.82 6.06 -9.62
C ALA A 16 -6.55 6.93 -9.61
N ALA A 17 -6.60 8.12 -9.01
CA ALA A 17 -5.46 9.01 -8.88
C ALA A 17 -4.33 8.38 -8.06
N PHE A 18 -4.67 7.74 -6.93
CA PHE A 18 -3.65 7.01 -6.15
C PHE A 18 -3.03 5.86 -6.95
N ARG A 19 -3.83 5.04 -7.63
CA ARG A 19 -3.32 3.92 -8.43
C ARG A 19 -2.37 4.35 -9.54
N ASN A 20 -2.69 5.45 -10.21
CA ASN A 20 -1.94 5.90 -11.40
C ASN A 20 -0.72 6.76 -11.05
N TYR A 21 -0.78 7.52 -9.95
CA TYR A 21 0.22 8.55 -9.64
C TYR A 21 0.78 8.49 -8.22
N GLY A 22 0.28 7.58 -7.38
CA GLY A 22 0.64 7.48 -5.97
C GLY A 22 0.40 8.79 -5.24
N VAL A 23 1.34 9.17 -4.38
CA VAL A 23 1.28 10.40 -3.56
C VAL A 23 1.12 11.66 -4.41
N THR A 24 1.74 11.71 -5.59
CA THR A 24 1.67 12.88 -6.49
C THR A 24 0.28 13.08 -7.10
N GLY A 25 -0.60 12.08 -7.05
CA GLY A 25 -1.98 12.18 -7.53
C GLY A 25 -2.88 13.04 -6.63
N GLN A 26 -2.48 13.33 -5.39
CA GLN A 26 -3.34 14.02 -4.42
C GLN A 26 -3.67 15.47 -4.84
N THR A 27 -2.81 16.12 -5.61
CA THR A 27 -2.97 17.51 -6.06
C THR A 27 -3.53 17.63 -7.47
N LYS A 28 -3.92 16.52 -8.10
CA LYS A 28 -4.28 16.48 -9.53
C LYS A 28 -5.58 17.23 -9.86
N HIS A 29 -6.43 17.49 -8.86
CA HIS A 29 -7.74 18.10 -9.07
C HIS A 29 -7.85 19.45 -8.36
N SER A 30 -8.33 20.45 -9.11
CA SER A 30 -8.60 21.82 -8.64
C SER A 30 -9.97 21.95 -7.96
N TYR A 31 -10.40 20.94 -7.19
CA TYR A 31 -11.65 21.06 -6.45
C TYR A 31 -11.54 22.18 -5.41
N GLN A 32 -12.59 22.99 -5.30
CA GLN A 32 -12.62 24.10 -4.33
C GLN A 32 -12.43 23.56 -2.91
N GLU A 33 -11.68 24.30 -2.08
CA GLU A 33 -11.48 23.96 -0.67
C GLU A 33 -12.83 23.84 0.06
N GLY A 34 -12.98 22.81 0.90
CA GLY A 34 -14.22 22.55 1.62
C GLY A 34 -15.39 22.03 0.78
N SER A 35 -15.21 21.86 -0.54
CA SER A 35 -16.26 21.31 -1.40
C SER A 35 -16.47 19.81 -1.16
N VAL A 36 -17.71 19.34 -1.33
CA VAL A 36 -18.05 17.91 -1.22
C VAL A 36 -17.29 17.06 -2.23
N GLN A 37 -16.96 17.62 -3.40
CA GLN A 37 -16.15 16.97 -4.42
C GLN A 37 -14.71 16.74 -3.94
N LYS A 38 -14.10 17.76 -3.30
CA LYS A 38 -12.77 17.63 -2.71
C LYS A 38 -12.75 16.59 -1.61
N VAL A 39 -13.77 16.59 -0.74
CA VAL A 39 -13.90 15.60 0.33
C VAL A 39 -14.00 14.19 -0.25
N GLY A 40 -14.91 13.95 -1.20
CA GLY A 40 -15.05 12.64 -1.86
C GLY A 40 -13.75 12.18 -2.53
N PHE A 41 -13.07 13.07 -3.24
CA PHE A 41 -11.78 12.77 -3.85
C PHE A 41 -10.74 12.33 -2.81
N LEU A 42 -10.57 13.10 -1.73
CA LEU A 42 -9.60 12.81 -0.68
C LEU A 42 -9.95 11.53 0.10
N MET A 43 -11.24 11.23 0.30
CA MET A 43 -11.71 9.97 0.88
C MET A 43 -11.28 8.79 0.01
N GLY A 44 -11.65 8.79 -1.27
CA GLY A 44 -11.27 7.71 -2.18
C GLY A 44 -9.76 7.54 -2.32
N PHE A 45 -9.01 8.64 -2.35
CA PHE A 45 -7.54 8.60 -2.38
C PHE A 45 -6.96 7.96 -1.11
N SER A 46 -7.47 8.33 0.06
CA SER A 46 -7.02 7.80 1.35
C SER A 46 -7.36 6.31 1.52
N ASP A 47 -8.55 5.90 1.08
CA ASP A 47 -8.97 4.49 1.10
C ASP A 47 -8.04 3.60 0.26
N GLU A 48 -7.72 4.02 -0.97
CA GLU A 48 -6.84 3.24 -1.82
C GLU A 48 -5.40 3.21 -1.29
N LYS A 49 -4.93 4.33 -0.71
CA LYS A 49 -3.64 4.38 -0.02
C LYS A 49 -3.57 3.36 1.12
N PHE A 50 -4.63 3.29 1.93
CA PHE A 50 -4.70 2.32 3.03
C PHE A 50 -4.66 0.88 2.51
N ARG A 51 -5.48 0.54 1.51
CA ARG A 51 -5.48 -0.80 0.88
C ARG A 51 -4.14 -1.15 0.23
N ALA A 52 -3.44 -0.18 -0.34
CA ALA A 52 -2.10 -0.40 -0.87
C ALA A 52 -1.09 -0.70 0.26
N SER A 53 -1.23 -0.06 1.42
CA SER A 53 -0.39 -0.36 2.57
C SER A 53 -0.64 -1.75 3.15
N GLU A 54 -1.89 -2.21 3.20
CA GLU A 54 -2.22 -3.57 3.62
C GLU A 54 -1.59 -4.61 2.68
N ARG A 55 -1.75 -4.43 1.36
CA ARG A 55 -1.10 -5.32 0.38
C ARG A 55 0.41 -5.36 0.51
N ALA A 56 1.06 -4.20 0.73
CA ALA A 56 2.50 -4.15 0.92
C ALA A 56 2.95 -4.89 2.18
N LEU A 57 2.16 -4.84 3.26
CA LEU A 57 2.43 -5.60 4.48
C LEU A 57 2.29 -7.11 4.23
N ASP A 58 1.23 -7.54 3.55
CA ASP A 58 1.01 -8.95 3.21
C ASP A 58 2.16 -9.48 2.33
N GLU A 59 2.58 -8.70 1.33
CA GLU A 59 3.74 -9.03 0.49
C GLU A 59 5.04 -9.11 1.29
N ALA A 60 5.26 -8.19 2.23
CA ALA A 60 6.44 -8.22 3.10
C ALA A 60 6.46 -9.46 4.01
N VAL A 61 5.30 -9.85 4.56
CA VAL A 61 5.15 -11.09 5.34
C VAL A 61 5.41 -12.31 4.48
N ALA A 62 4.86 -12.36 3.26
CA ALA A 62 5.09 -13.45 2.33
C ALA A 62 6.57 -13.58 1.95
N TYR A 63 7.23 -12.46 1.66
CA TYR A 63 8.65 -12.42 1.38
C TYR A 63 9.48 -12.89 2.60
N HIS A 64 9.16 -12.39 3.80
CA HIS A 64 9.79 -12.83 5.03
C HIS A 64 9.69 -14.35 5.21
N ASN A 65 8.51 -14.93 5.03
CA ASN A 65 8.31 -16.38 5.13
C ASN A 65 9.12 -17.19 4.11
N LEU A 66 9.29 -16.67 2.88
CA LEU A 66 10.17 -17.30 1.88
C LEU A 66 11.64 -17.25 2.34
N THR A 67 12.11 -16.09 2.81
CA THR A 67 13.49 -15.94 3.31
C THR A 67 13.77 -16.81 4.52
N VAL A 68 12.82 -16.96 5.45
CA VAL A 68 12.94 -17.85 6.61
C VAL A 68 12.96 -19.33 6.20
N ARG A 69 12.17 -19.70 5.17
CA ARG A 69 12.19 -21.07 4.64
C ARG A 69 13.53 -21.41 3.99
N ASP A 70 14.14 -20.49 3.25
CA ASP A 70 15.50 -20.68 2.73
C ASP A 70 16.56 -20.63 3.86
N ALA A 71 16.27 -19.89 4.93
CA ALA A 71 17.08 -19.89 6.15
C ALA A 71 17.00 -21.19 6.96
N GLU A 72 16.17 -22.19 6.63
CA GLU A 72 16.31 -23.53 7.25
C GLU A 72 17.68 -24.15 6.93
N LYS A 73 18.22 -23.89 5.73
CA LYS A 73 19.59 -24.31 5.39
C LYS A 73 20.63 -23.53 6.16
N ASP A 74 20.42 -22.23 6.35
CA ASP A 74 21.29 -21.39 7.17
C ASP A 74 21.22 -21.77 8.66
N ARG A 75 20.03 -22.16 9.14
CA ARG A 75 19.81 -22.67 10.50
C ARG A 75 20.49 -24.01 10.71
N ALA A 76 20.33 -24.95 9.77
CA ALA A 76 21.01 -26.24 9.81
C ALA A 76 22.53 -26.10 9.69
N TRP A 77 23.01 -25.13 8.90
CA TRP A 77 24.43 -24.82 8.81
C TRP A 77 24.96 -24.18 10.10
N ALA A 78 24.23 -23.24 10.70
CA ALA A 78 24.58 -22.64 11.98
C ALA A 78 24.56 -23.66 13.13
N GLU A 79 23.59 -24.56 13.18
CA GLU A 79 23.50 -25.67 14.15
C GLU A 79 24.69 -26.64 14.00
N ARG A 80 25.09 -26.97 12.76
CA ARG A 80 26.30 -27.78 12.48
C ARG A 80 27.59 -27.07 12.91
N LEU A 81 27.72 -25.78 12.61
CA LEU A 81 28.88 -24.98 13.00
C LEU A 81 28.99 -24.85 14.52
N ALA A 82 27.88 -24.61 15.21
CA ALA A 82 27.85 -24.52 16.67
C ALA A 82 28.25 -25.83 17.34
N THR A 83 27.83 -26.98 16.78
CA THR A 83 28.22 -28.31 17.29
C THR A 83 29.71 -28.58 17.07
N ALA A 84 30.27 -28.16 15.91
CA ALA A 84 31.69 -28.31 15.60
C ALA A 84 32.62 -27.44 16.47
N LEU A 85 32.11 -26.31 17.00
CA LEU A 85 32.86 -25.42 17.89
C LEU A 85 32.82 -25.85 19.37
N GLN A 86 31.93 -26.77 19.72
CA GLN A 86 31.81 -27.33 21.08
C GLN A 86 32.53 -28.68 21.25
N ALA A 87 33.08 -29.23 20.16
CA ALA A 87 33.90 -30.44 20.14
C ALA A 87 35.39 -30.09 20.18
#